data_AF-A0A7C9RNQ5-F1
#
_entry.id   AF-A0A7C9RNQ5-F1
#
_cell.length_a   1.000
_cell.length_b   1.000
_cell.length_c   1.000
_cell.angle_alpha   90.00
_cell.angle_beta   90.00
_cell.angle_gamma   90.00
#
_symmetry.space_group_name_H-M   'P 1'
#
loop_
_entity.id
_entity.type
_entity.pdbx_description
1 polymer ?
#
loop_
_entity_poly.entity_id
_entity_poly.type
_entity_poly.pdbx_seq_one_letter_code
_entity_poly.pdbx_strand_id
1 'polypeptide(L)'
;MLYFRRAIRGAACAAAMAAFIFLVSVGYASAQSAPQSRTADVNGVKLNYLIAGKGDPVVLLHGYAETSHMWRPLFPGLVNKHT
;
A
#
# COMPACT_ATOMS: atom_id res chain seq x y z
N MET A 1 32.76 35.10 16.95
CA MET A 1 32.70 34.02 15.92
C MET A 1 32.12 32.68 16.40
N LEU A 2 32.10 32.35 17.70
CA LEU A 2 31.57 31.05 18.19
C LEU A 2 30.03 30.91 18.15
N TYR A 3 29.28 32.01 18.31
CA TYR A 3 27.80 32.00 18.25
C TYR A 3 27.26 31.68 16.84
N PHE A 4 27.88 32.24 15.80
CA PHE A 4 27.50 32.03 14.40
C PHE A 4 27.71 30.57 13.97
N ARG A 5 28.81 29.92 14.43
CA ARG A 5 29.09 28.51 14.17
C ARG A 5 28.13 27.56 14.90
N ARG A 6 27.59 27.95 16.07
CA ARG A 6 26.54 27.21 16.79
C ARG A 6 25.18 27.31 16.09
N ALA A 7 24.82 28.49 15.58
CA ALA A 7 23.58 28.70 14.84
C ALA A 7 23.55 27.90 13.51
N ILE A 8 24.66 27.89 12.76
CA ILE A 8 24.78 27.13 11.51
C ILE A 8 24.69 25.61 11.77
N ARG A 9 25.30 25.12 12.86
CA ARG A 9 25.22 23.71 13.26
C ARG A 9 23.81 23.29 13.66
N GLY A 10 23.07 24.14 14.37
CA GLY A 10 21.66 23.88 14.73
C GLY A 10 20.74 23.82 13.51
N ALA A 11 20.89 24.74 12.57
CA ALA A 11 20.13 24.76 11.32
C ALA A 11 20.42 23.54 10.44
N ALA A 12 21.69 23.09 10.38
CA ALA A 12 22.07 21.90 9.63
C ALA A 12 21.44 20.61 10.20
N CYS A 13 21.39 20.44 11.53
CA CYS A 13 20.73 19.30 12.16
C CYS A 13 19.21 19.31 11.93
N ALA A 14 18.56 20.47 12.00
CA ALA A 14 17.12 20.60 11.74
C ALA A 14 16.78 20.28 10.27
N ALA A 15 17.60 20.76 9.32
CA ALA A 15 17.43 20.44 7.90
C ALA A 15 17.66 18.94 7.62
N ALA A 16 18.66 18.31 8.26
CA ALA A 16 18.90 16.88 8.13
C ALA A 16 17.74 16.03 8.69
N MET A 17 17.17 16.42 9.84
CA MET A 17 15.98 15.74 10.40
C MET A 17 14.75 15.91 9.51
N ALA A 18 14.51 17.11 8.98
CA ALA A 18 13.38 17.36 8.07
C ALA A 18 13.52 16.55 6.76
N ALA A 19 14.73 16.47 6.20
CA ALA A 19 15.02 15.65 5.03
C ALA A 19 14.82 14.15 5.32
N PHE A 20 15.23 13.68 6.50
CA PHE A 20 15.02 12.29 6.92
C PHE A 20 13.53 11.96 7.09
N ILE A 21 12.76 12.83 7.74
CA ILE A 21 11.30 12.67 7.90
C ILE A 21 10.62 12.65 6.52
N PHE A 22 11.01 13.54 5.60
CA PHE A 22 10.47 13.57 4.25
C PHE A 22 10.76 12.28 3.47
N LEU A 23 12.01 11.79 3.52
CA LEU A 23 12.42 10.53 2.87
C LEU A 23 11.66 9.31 3.42
N VAL A 24 11.45 9.26 4.75
CA VAL A 24 10.72 8.18 5.41
C VAL A 24 9.22 8.23 5.06
N SER A 25 8.62 9.42 4.97
CA SER A 25 7.18 9.60 4.69
C SER A 25 6.77 9.12 3.30
N VAL A 26 7.62 9.32 2.29
CA VAL A 26 7.37 8.88 0.91
C VAL A 26 7.31 7.35 0.79
N GLY A 27 8.02 6.62 1.67
CA GLY A 27 8.04 5.16 1.68
C GLY A 27 6.77 4.49 2.25
N TYR A 28 6.03 5.17 3.13
CA TYR A 28 4.80 4.60 3.73
C TYR A 28 3.58 4.70 2.81
N ALA A 29 3.50 5.73 1.96
CA ALA A 29 2.35 5.94 1.08
C ALA A 29 2.21 4.86 -0.01
N SER A 30 3.25 4.07 -0.27
CA SER A 30 3.29 3.05 -1.33
C SER A 30 3.07 1.61 -0.84
N ALA A 31 2.81 1.40 0.46
CA ALA A 31 2.82 0.06 1.05
C ALA A 31 1.65 -0.84 0.62
N GLN A 32 0.52 -0.29 0.16
CA GLN A 32 -0.60 -1.11 -0.28
C GLN A 32 -0.40 -1.53 -1.74
N SER A 33 0.24 -2.69 -1.93
CA SER A 33 0.40 -3.28 -3.25
C SER A 33 -0.96 -3.43 -3.93
N ALA A 34 -1.09 -2.96 -5.17
CA ALA A 34 -2.33 -3.07 -5.92
C ALA A 34 -2.76 -4.54 -6.06
N PRO A 35 -4.08 -4.84 -6.12
CA PRO A 35 -4.55 -6.20 -6.29
C PRO A 35 -3.98 -6.83 -7.55
N GLN A 36 -3.43 -8.04 -7.42
CA GLN A 36 -2.82 -8.76 -8.52
C GLN A 36 -3.87 -9.58 -9.25
N SER A 37 -3.85 -9.53 -10.59
CA SER A 37 -4.65 -10.42 -11.43
C SER A 37 -4.02 -11.80 -11.48
N ARG A 38 -4.84 -12.84 -11.30
CA ARG A 38 -4.46 -14.25 -11.34
C ARG A 38 -5.51 -15.04 -12.10
N THR A 39 -5.16 -16.28 -12.45
CA THR A 39 -6.08 -17.25 -13.04
C THR A 39 -5.96 -18.59 -12.34
N ALA A 40 -7.06 -19.33 -12.24
CA ALA A 40 -7.07 -20.71 -11.77
C ALA A 40 -8.02 -21.56 -12.63
N ASP A 41 -7.65 -22.81 -12.88
CA ASP A 41 -8.52 -23.78 -13.53
C ASP A 41 -9.38 -24.48 -12.47
N VAL A 42 -10.69 -24.26 -12.51
CA VAL A 42 -11.66 -24.77 -11.53
C VAL A 42 -12.84 -25.35 -12.29
N ASN A 43 -13.16 -26.63 -12.06
CA ASN A 43 -14.29 -27.32 -12.70
C ASN A 43 -14.29 -27.20 -14.24
N GLY A 44 -13.12 -27.24 -14.87
CA GLY A 44 -12.99 -27.13 -16.33
C GLY A 44 -13.10 -25.71 -16.89
N VAL A 45 -13.17 -24.68 -16.04
CA VAL A 45 -13.22 -23.27 -16.44
C VAL A 45 -11.98 -22.54 -15.92
N LYS A 46 -11.38 -21.70 -16.77
CA LYS A 46 -10.29 -20.80 -16.37
C LYS A 46 -10.87 -19.52 -15.78
N LEU A 47 -10.85 -19.41 -14.46
CA LEU A 47 -11.39 -18.27 -13.71
C LEU A 47 -10.32 -17.18 -13.53
N ASN A 48 -10.63 -15.94 -13.92
CA ASN A 48 -9.83 -14.77 -13.56
C ASN A 48 -10.28 -14.17 -12.23
N TYR A 49 -9.34 -13.83 -11.35
CA TYR A 49 -9.61 -13.21 -10.06
C TYR A 49 -8.53 -12.20 -9.66
N LEU A 50 -8.87 -11.31 -8.74
CA LEU A 50 -7.94 -10.37 -8.10
C LEU A 50 -7.60 -10.88 -6.69
N ILE A 51 -6.33 -10.77 -6.29
CA ILE A 51 -5.87 -11.15 -4.95
C ILE A 51 -4.94 -10.08 -4.36
N ALA A 52 -5.10 -9.80 -3.07
CA ALA A 52 -4.22 -8.95 -2.27
C ALA A 52 -4.29 -9.36 -0.80
N GLY A 53 -3.29 -8.96 -0.01
CA GLY A 53 -3.21 -9.30 1.41
C GLY A 53 -2.65 -10.69 1.67
N LYS A 54 -2.73 -11.12 2.93
CA LYS A 54 -2.28 -12.42 3.46
C LYS A 54 -3.25 -12.86 4.57
N GLY A 55 -3.13 -14.08 5.09
CA GLY A 55 -3.97 -14.56 6.19
C GLY A 55 -5.29 -15.21 5.77
N ASP A 56 -6.28 -15.16 6.66
CA ASP A 56 -7.58 -15.80 6.45
C ASP A 56 -8.34 -15.15 5.28
N PRO A 57 -8.81 -15.94 4.31
CA PRO A 57 -9.34 -15.40 3.06
C PRO A 57 -10.75 -14.82 3.23
N VAL A 58 -10.96 -13.64 2.65
CA VAL A 58 -12.30 -13.07 2.39
C VAL A 58 -12.59 -13.16 0.89
N VAL A 59 -13.68 -13.82 0.52
CA VAL A 59 -14.08 -14.02 -0.89
C VAL A 59 -15.16 -13.02 -1.28
N LEU A 60 -14.90 -12.24 -2.34
CA LEU A 60 -15.86 -11.28 -2.90
C LEU A 60 -16.42 -11.82 -4.22
N LEU A 61 -17.72 -12.07 -4.27
CA LEU A 61 -18.43 -12.55 -5.46
C LEU A 61 -19.24 -11.39 -6.05
N HIS A 62 -19.09 -11.17 -7.36
CA HIS A 62 -19.86 -10.14 -8.07
C HIS A 62 -21.20 -10.69 -8.59
N GLY A 63 -22.12 -9.80 -8.93
CA GLY A 63 -23.43 -10.14 -9.48
C GLY A 63 -23.46 -10.25 -11.00
N TYR A 64 -24.68 -10.19 -11.54
CA TYR A 64 -24.94 -10.18 -12.98
C TYR A 64 -24.37 -8.92 -13.65
N ALA A 65 -23.74 -9.09 -14.82
CA ALA A 65 -23.10 -8.03 -15.61
C ALA A 65 -21.93 -7.28 -14.90
N GLU A 66 -21.44 -7.81 -13.79
CA GLU A 66 -20.31 -7.26 -13.05
C GLU A 66 -19.04 -8.11 -13.23
N THR A 67 -17.91 -7.60 -12.73
CA THR A 67 -16.62 -8.31 -12.70
C THR A 67 -15.87 -8.00 -11.41
N SER A 68 -14.78 -8.73 -11.14
CA SER A 68 -13.89 -8.47 -10.01
C SER A 68 -13.37 -7.03 -9.91
N HIS A 69 -13.40 -6.26 -11.00
CA HIS A 69 -12.96 -4.87 -11.05
C HIS A 69 -13.70 -3.95 -10.05
N MET A 70 -15.00 -4.18 -9.84
CA MET A 70 -15.82 -3.34 -8.96
C MET A 70 -15.31 -3.28 -7.52
N TRP A 71 -14.61 -4.33 -7.09
CA TRP A 71 -14.12 -4.46 -5.71
C TRP A 71 -12.80 -3.73 -5.45
N ARG A 72 -12.14 -3.17 -6.47
CA ARG A 72 -10.87 -2.42 -6.34
C ARG A 72 -10.87 -1.38 -5.20
N PRO A 73 -11.93 -0.59 -4.99
CA PRO A 73 -11.97 0.38 -3.89
C PRO A 73 -12.05 -0.24 -2.49
N LEU A 74 -12.51 -1.50 -2.36
CA LEU A 74 -12.64 -2.18 -1.05
C LEU A 74 -11.35 -2.84 -0.58
N PHE A 75 -10.46 -3.22 -1.50
CA PHE A 75 -9.20 -3.91 -1.17
C PHE A 75 -8.38 -3.22 -0.07
N PRO A 76 -8.17 -1.88 -0.08
CA PRO A 76 -7.40 -1.22 0.96
C PRO A 76 -7.94 -1.45 2.37
N GLY A 77 -9.27 -1.45 2.53
CA GLY A 77 -9.92 -1.65 3.81
C GLY A 77 -9.87 -3.10 4.31
N LEU A 78 -9.92 -4.07 3.39
CA LEU A 78 -9.93 -5.50 3.73
C LEU A 78 -8.54 -6.04 4.05
N VAL A 79 -7.52 -5.65 3.26
CA VAL A 79 -6.14 -6.10 3.45
C VAL A 79 -5.57 -5.67 4.80
N ASN A 80 -6.04 -4.56 5.36
CA ASN A 80 -5.58 -4.07 6.68
C ASN A 80 -6.25 -4.79 7.87
N LYS A 81 -7.35 -5.51 7.63
CA LYS A 81 -8.15 -6.17 8.68
C LYS A 81 -8.02 -7.69 8.67
N HIS A 82 -7.62 -8.26 7.53
CA HIS A 82 -7.46 -9.69 7.32
C HIS A 82 -6.03 -9.90 6.81
N THR A 83 -5.12 -10.21 7.74
CA THR A 83 -3.66 -10.41 7.56
C THR A 83 -3.20 -11.70 8.16
#